data_AF-A0A382DTR8-F1
#
_entry.id   AF-A0A382DTR8-F1
#
_cell.length_a   1.000
_cell.length_b   1.000
_cell.length_c   1.000
_cell.angle_alpha   90.00
_cell.angle_beta   90.00
_cell.angle_gamma   90.00
#
_symmetry.space_group_name_H-M   'P 1'
#
loop_
_entity.id
_entity.type
_entity.pdbx_description
1 polymer ?
#
loop_
_entity_poly.entity_id
_entity_poly.type
_entity_poly.pdbx_seq_one_letter_code
_entity_poly.pdbx_strand_id
1 'polypeptide(L)'
;MDYSNPILGTGDLELKKCVRQWNAHPHFEWCWAFDSHSRGSDRRYIRELEVESKYKEVLQWCWEMFGPSIDLEIWLDCRRHIDNSFSREQIKEGEVPQNLIPNKYWCYQAKRDMHPYRIYLKGQKELSMFYLKFNS
;
A
#
# COMPACT_ATOMS: atom_id res chain seq x y z
N MET A 1 -28.95 -5.75 -2.07
CA MET A 1 -27.62 -6.00 -2.66
C MET A 1 -26.66 -6.08 -1.50
N ASP A 2 -26.27 -7.30 -1.14
CA ASP A 2 -25.33 -7.58 -0.06
C ASP A 2 -23.92 -7.25 -0.55
N TYR A 3 -23.26 -6.29 0.10
CA TYR A 3 -21.83 -6.02 -0.09
C TYR A 3 -21.03 -6.82 0.94
N SER A 4 -21.10 -8.14 0.84
CA SER A 4 -20.18 -9.03 1.55
C SER A 4 -18.79 -8.89 0.91
N ASN A 5 -17.98 -7.98 1.45
CA ASN A 5 -16.54 -7.98 1.21
C ASN A 5 -15.99 -9.34 1.63
N PRO A 6 -15.28 -10.08 0.76
CA PRO A 6 -14.62 -11.29 1.20
C PRO A 6 -13.49 -10.91 2.17
N ILE A 7 -13.75 -11.08 3.46
CA ILE A 7 -12.73 -11.13 4.50
C ILE A 7 -12.01 -12.45 4.30
N LEU A 8 -10.97 -12.46 3.48
CA LEU A 8 -10.12 -13.61 3.26
C LEU A 8 -8.70 -13.23 3.65
N GLY A 9 -8.41 -13.46 4.92
CA GLY A 9 -7.11 -13.31 5.53
C GLY A 9 -7.02 -14.28 6.70
N THR A 10 -5.98 -15.09 6.72
CA THR A 10 -5.64 -15.94 7.85
C THR A 10 -5.32 -15.07 9.06
N GLY A 11 -6.31 -14.86 9.93
CA GLY A 11 -6.20 -14.39 11.33
C GLY A 11 -5.63 -12.98 11.61
N ASP A 12 -4.61 -12.52 10.89
CA ASP A 12 -3.79 -11.35 11.26
C ASP A 12 -3.44 -10.46 10.05
N LEU A 13 -4.06 -10.68 8.89
CA LEU A 13 -3.73 -10.01 7.63
C LEU A 13 -5.00 -9.63 6.87
N GLU A 14 -5.36 -8.35 6.85
CA GLU A 14 -6.55 -7.92 6.12
C GLU A 14 -6.17 -7.06 4.92
N LEU A 15 -6.32 -7.63 3.73
CA LEU A 15 -6.24 -6.87 2.48
C LEU A 15 -7.59 -6.19 2.25
N LYS A 16 -7.55 -4.88 2.02
CA LYS A 16 -8.73 -4.02 2.00
C LYS A 16 -8.70 -3.11 0.77
N LYS A 17 -9.88 -2.82 0.20
CA LYS A 17 -9.98 -1.75 -0.78
C LYS A 17 -9.67 -0.41 -0.13
N CYS A 18 -8.86 0.39 -0.80
CA CYS A 18 -8.64 1.78 -0.42
C CYS A 18 -9.95 2.54 -0.50
N VAL A 19 -10.43 2.99 0.65
CA VAL A 19 -11.53 3.95 0.75
C VAL A 19 -10.96 5.37 0.86
N ARG A 20 -11.80 6.39 0.64
CA ARG A 20 -11.40 7.81 0.71
C ARG A 20 -10.64 8.17 1.99
N GLN A 21 -10.94 7.50 3.11
CA GLN A 21 -10.30 7.76 4.41
C GLN A 21 -8.79 7.48 4.43
N TRP A 22 -8.24 6.73 3.47
CA TRP A 22 -6.83 6.36 3.47
C TRP A 22 -5.98 7.27 2.60
N ASN A 23 -6.57 8.31 1.99
CA ASN A 23 -5.94 9.28 1.09
C ASN A 23 -5.17 8.68 -0.11
N ALA A 24 -5.15 7.36 -0.26
CA ALA A 24 -4.50 6.65 -1.35
C ALA A 24 -5.40 6.49 -2.58
N HIS A 25 -6.74 6.50 -2.40
CA HIS A 25 -7.69 6.48 -3.52
C HIS A 25 -7.79 7.87 -4.19
N PRO A 26 -7.86 7.97 -5.53
CA PRO A 26 -8.00 6.90 -6.53
C PRO A 26 -6.68 6.33 -7.04
N HIS A 27 -5.55 6.71 -6.45
CA HIS A 27 -4.24 6.35 -6.98
C HIS A 27 -3.85 4.91 -6.70
N PHE A 28 -4.27 4.35 -5.57
CA PHE A 28 -4.10 2.94 -5.23
C PHE A 28 -5.45 2.36 -4.81
N GLU A 29 -5.84 1.25 -5.42
CA GLU A 29 -7.14 0.61 -5.19
C GLU A 29 -7.14 -0.32 -3.97
N TRP A 30 -5.98 -0.86 -3.61
CA TRP A 30 -5.87 -1.89 -2.58
C TRP A 30 -4.79 -1.53 -1.58
N CYS A 31 -5.00 -1.91 -0.33
CA CYS A 31 -4.05 -1.72 0.75
C CYS A 31 -4.02 -2.95 1.64
N TRP A 32 -2.81 -3.36 2.00
CA TRP A 32 -2.57 -4.35 3.03
C TRP A 32 -2.10 -3.68 4.31
N ALA A 33 -2.86 -3.82 5.39
CA ALA A 33 -2.50 -3.29 6.70
C ALA A 33 -1.95 -4.39 7.61
N PHE A 34 -0.83 -4.12 8.26
CA PHE A 34 -0.19 -5.03 9.21
C PHE A 34 -0.44 -4.52 10.63
N ASP A 35 -1.46 -5.06 11.28
CA ASP A 35 -1.92 -4.58 12.57
C ASP A 35 -1.52 -5.52 13.72
N SER A 36 -0.94 -4.94 14.78
CA SER A 36 -0.57 -5.64 16.01
C SER A 36 -1.69 -5.66 17.07
N HIS A 37 -2.87 -5.09 16.80
CA HIS A 37 -3.98 -4.99 17.76
C HIS A 37 -4.56 -6.37 18.15
N SER A 38 -3.89 -7.04 19.08
CA SER A 38 -4.44 -8.16 19.85
C SER A 38 -4.94 -7.66 21.19
N ARG A 39 -6.11 -8.13 21.63
CA ARG A 39 -6.78 -7.72 22.89
C ARG A 39 -6.11 -8.28 24.17
N GLY A 40 -4.99 -8.99 24.06
CA GLY A 40 -4.25 -9.56 25.20
C GLY A 40 -2.94 -8.81 25.49
N SER A 41 -2.70 -8.48 26.76
CA SER A 41 -1.55 -7.68 27.22
C SER A 41 -0.20 -8.41 27.18
N ASP A 42 -0.18 -9.74 27.29
CA ASP A 42 1.04 -10.48 27.65
C ASP A 42 2.07 -10.68 26.53
N ARG A 43 1.73 -10.37 25.27
CA ARG A 43 2.65 -10.57 24.13
C ARG A 43 2.70 -9.42 23.14
N ARG A 44 2.31 -8.21 23.56
CA ARG A 44 2.21 -7.05 22.67
C ARG A 44 3.53 -6.75 21.93
N TYR A 45 4.65 -6.74 22.66
CA TYR A 45 5.97 -6.45 22.08
C TYR A 45 6.44 -7.50 21.06
N ILE A 46 6.31 -8.78 21.39
CA ILE A 46 6.69 -9.89 20.49
C ILE A 46 5.86 -9.80 19.19
N ARG A 47 4.55 -9.54 19.31
CA ARG A 47 3.66 -9.40 18.16
C ARG A 47 3.99 -8.17 17.31
N GLU A 48 4.43 -7.06 17.91
CA GLU A 48 4.90 -5.90 17.15
C GLU A 48 6.15 -6.21 16.32
N LEU A 49 7.10 -6.97 16.87
CA LEU A 49 8.28 -7.41 16.12
C LEU A 49 7.92 -8.36 14.98
N GLU A 50 6.98 -9.29 15.19
CA GLU A 50 6.48 -10.18 14.14
C GLU A 50 5.80 -9.39 13.01
N VAL A 51 4.97 -8.40 13.37
CA VAL A 51 4.31 -7.51 12.43
C VAL A 51 5.32 -6.69 11.61
N GLU A 52 6.33 -6.12 12.27
CA GLU A 52 7.39 -5.36 11.59
C GLU A 52 8.23 -6.26 10.68
N SER A 53 8.60 -7.46 11.15
CA SER A 53 9.36 -8.44 10.36
C SER A 53 8.61 -8.84 9.10
N LYS A 54 7.32 -9.14 9.22
CA LYS A 54 6.46 -9.49 8.09
C LYS A 54 6.25 -8.32 7.13
N TYR A 55 6.09 -7.11 7.65
CA TYR A 55 6.04 -5.92 6.83
C TYR A 55 7.33 -5.74 6.01
N LYS A 56 8.51 -5.90 6.63
CA LYS A 56 9.81 -5.81 5.94
C LYS A 56 9.97 -6.89 4.86
N GLU A 57 9.52 -8.11 5.13
CA GLU A 57 9.51 -9.19 4.14
C GLU A 57 8.68 -8.82 2.91
N VAL A 58 7.45 -8.35 3.12
CA VAL A 58 6.56 -7.94 2.04
C VAL A 58 7.12 -6.73 1.30
N LEU A 59 7.64 -5.75 2.03
CA LEU A 59 8.24 -4.55 1.49
C LEU A 59 9.42 -4.90 0.56
N GLN A 60 10.29 -5.81 0.99
CA GLN A 60 11.40 -6.32 0.20
C GLN A 60 10.92 -7.02 -1.07
N TRP A 61 9.91 -7.88 -0.96
CA TRP A 61 9.33 -8.56 -2.12
C TRP A 61 8.73 -7.57 -3.14
N CYS A 62 8.02 -6.54 -2.67
CA CYS A 62 7.49 -5.50 -3.53
C CYS A 62 8.61 -4.74 -4.27
N TRP A 63 9.73 -4.48 -3.58
CA TRP A 63 10.92 -3.88 -4.18
C TRP A 63 11.48 -4.73 -5.32
N GLU A 64 11.57 -6.05 -5.12
CA GLU A 64 12.08 -7.00 -6.11
C GLU A 64 11.14 -7.15 -7.31
N MET A 65 9.83 -7.21 -7.06
CA MET A 65 8.83 -7.49 -8.09
C MET A 65 8.39 -6.27 -8.89
N PHE A 66 8.23 -5.13 -8.23
CA PHE A 66 7.67 -3.91 -8.83
C PHE A 66 8.69 -2.78 -8.93
N GLY A 67 9.91 -3.01 -8.46
CA GLY A 67 10.97 -2.02 -8.41
C GLY A 67 10.85 -1.05 -7.22
N PRO A 68 11.81 -0.13 -7.07
CA PRO A 68 11.83 0.82 -5.97
C PRO A 68 10.61 1.71 -5.87
N SER A 69 10.18 1.99 -4.63
CA SER A 69 9.09 2.90 -4.32
C SER A 69 9.40 3.74 -3.09
N ILE A 70 8.47 4.61 -2.71
CA ILE A 70 8.58 5.61 -1.65
C ILE A 70 7.37 5.55 -0.71
N ASP A 71 7.44 6.29 0.40
CA ASP A 71 6.34 6.46 1.33
C ASP A 71 5.14 7.14 0.65
N LEU A 72 3.91 6.74 1.03
CA LEU A 72 2.66 7.23 0.47
C LEU A 72 2.55 8.76 0.56
N GLU A 73 2.99 9.39 1.65
CA GLU A 73 2.85 10.84 1.78
C GLU A 73 3.74 11.57 0.77
N ILE A 74 4.98 11.11 0.61
CA ILE A 74 5.89 11.64 -0.39
C ILE A 74 5.32 11.39 -1.79
N TRP A 75 4.73 10.21 -2.03
CA TRP A 75 4.05 9.89 -3.29
C TRP A 75 2.92 10.88 -3.59
N LEU A 76 2.05 11.16 -2.62
CA LEU A 76 0.94 12.09 -2.76
C LEU A 76 1.42 13.53 -3.00
N ASP A 77 2.52 13.93 -2.36
CA ASP A 77 3.14 15.24 -2.57
C ASP A 77 3.68 15.39 -3.99
N CYS A 78 4.43 14.40 -4.47
CA CYS A 78 4.89 14.35 -5.85
C CYS A 78 3.70 14.39 -6.83
N ARG A 79 2.64 13.64 -6.54
CA ARG A 79 1.45 13.61 -7.39
C ARG A 79 0.76 14.96 -7.45
N ARG A 80 0.57 15.63 -6.31
CA ARG A 80 0.01 16.99 -6.24
C ARG A 80 0.85 17.98 -7.03
N HIS A 81 2.17 17.88 -6.96
CA HIS A 81 3.05 18.73 -7.75
C HIS A 81 2.86 18.47 -9.26
N ILE A 82 2.80 17.22 -9.69
CA ILE A 82 2.54 16.89 -11.11
C ILE A 82 1.19 17.47 -11.56
N ASP A 83 0.13 17.23 -10.79
CA ASP A 83 -1.22 17.68 -11.14
C ASP A 83 -1.35 19.21 -11.18
N ASN A 84 -0.49 19.95 -10.45
CA ASN A 84 -0.44 21.41 -10.48
C ASN A 84 0.48 21.98 -11.56
N SER A 85 1.48 21.22 -12.02
CA SER A 85 2.49 21.69 -12.97
C SER A 85 2.21 21.32 -14.43
N PHE A 86 1.39 20.30 -14.68
CA PHE A 86 1.17 19.76 -16.02
C PHE A 86 -0.32 19.63 -16.33
N SER A 87 -0.71 19.90 -17.59
CA SER A 87 -2.07 19.63 -18.03
C SER A 87 -2.34 18.12 -18.13
N ARG A 88 -3.62 17.73 -18.18
CA ARG A 88 -4.00 16.32 -18.32
C ARG A 88 -3.53 15.70 -19.63
N GLU A 89 -3.47 16.50 -20.69
CA GLU A 89 -2.99 16.13 -22.02
C GLU A 89 -1.49 15.81 -21.95
N GLN A 90 -0.70 16.70 -21.35
CA GLN A 90 0.75 16.50 -21.17
C GLN A 90 1.07 15.26 -20.33
N ILE A 91 0.28 14.99 -19.28
CA ILE A 91 0.42 13.78 -18.47
C ILE A 91 0.11 12.52 -19.29
N LYS A 92 -0.90 12.56 -20.16
CA LYS A 92 -1.28 11.43 -21.02
C LYS A 92 -0.25 11.16 -22.12
N GLU A 93 0.30 12.22 -22.68
CA GLU A 93 1.30 12.15 -23.75
C GLU A 93 2.69 11.78 -23.23
N GLY A 94 2.85 11.66 -21.90
CA GLY A 94 4.09 11.23 -21.27
C GLY A 94 5.15 12.33 -21.20
N GLU A 95 4.74 13.60 -21.33
CA GLU A 95 5.63 14.76 -21.24
C GLU A 95 6.09 15.06 -19.81
N VAL A 96 5.55 14.35 -18.81
CA VAL A 96 5.97 14.47 -17.41
C VAL A 96 7.36 13.83 -17.26
N PRO A 97 8.34 14.58 -16.75
CA PRO A 97 9.67 14.03 -16.47
C PRO A 97 9.59 12.73 -15.64
N GLN A 98 10.20 11.66 -16.13
CA GLN A 98 10.11 10.33 -15.48
C GLN A 98 10.64 10.32 -14.04
N ASN A 99 11.59 11.21 -13.73
CA ASN A 99 12.13 11.41 -12.38
C ASN A 99 11.13 12.01 -11.39
N LEU A 100 10.02 12.57 -11.87
CA LEU A 100 8.95 13.09 -11.01
C LEU A 100 7.86 12.07 -10.74
N ILE A 101 7.75 11.01 -11.55
CA ILE A 101 6.74 9.96 -11.40
C ILE A 101 7.28 8.93 -10.41
N PRO A 102 6.77 8.87 -9.17
CA PRO A 102 7.15 7.78 -8.29
C PRO A 102 6.59 6.47 -8.83
N ASN A 103 7.01 5.35 -8.26
CA ASN A 103 6.51 4.03 -8.66
C ASN A 103 4.97 4.04 -8.76
N LYS A 104 4.47 3.72 -9.97
CA LYS A 104 3.03 3.79 -10.28
C LYS A 104 2.26 2.53 -9.88
N TYR A 105 2.97 1.47 -9.51
CA TYR A 105 2.40 0.16 -9.21
C TYR A 105 2.15 -0.03 -7.71
N TRP A 106 3.01 0.55 -6.87
CA TRP A 106 2.90 0.38 -5.43
C TRP A 106 3.58 1.51 -4.66
N CYS A 107 3.18 1.69 -3.40
CA CYS A 107 3.90 2.48 -2.40
C CYS A 107 3.71 1.87 -1.02
N TYR A 108 4.40 2.40 -0.01
CA TYR A 108 4.34 1.88 1.35
C TYR A 108 4.06 3.00 2.36
N GLN A 109 3.75 2.61 3.60
CA GLN A 109 3.65 3.55 4.71
C GLN A 109 4.22 2.90 5.96
N ALA A 110 5.22 3.57 6.55
CA ALA A 110 5.78 3.15 7.83
C ALA A 110 4.75 3.35 8.97
N LYS A 111 4.86 2.55 10.04
CA LYS A 111 4.01 2.66 11.23
C LYS A 111 4.09 4.09 11.80
N ARG A 112 2.93 4.64 12.12
CA ARG A 112 2.76 5.91 12.84
C ARG A 112 1.79 5.71 14.00
N ASP A 113 1.77 6.64 14.95
CA ASP A 113 0.93 6.53 16.15
C ASP A 113 -0.55 6.23 15.86
N MET A 114 -1.08 6.76 14.74
CA MET A 114 -2.47 6.57 14.34
C MET A 114 -2.69 5.46 13.30
N HIS A 115 -1.64 4.91 12.68
CA HIS A 115 -1.78 4.01 11.54
C HIS A 115 -0.77 2.84 11.58
N PRO A 116 -1.22 1.59 11.34
CA PRO A 116 -0.32 0.45 11.21
C PRO A 116 0.57 0.59 9.97
N TYR A 117 1.57 -0.28 9.85
CA TYR A 117 2.30 -0.43 8.59
C TYR A 117 1.33 -0.77 7.46
N ARG A 118 1.56 -0.21 6.26
CA ARG A 118 0.72 -0.48 5.10
C ARG A 118 1.52 -0.61 3.81
N ILE A 119 0.99 -1.43 2.90
CA ILE A 119 1.45 -1.57 1.51
C ILE A 119 0.26 -1.26 0.61
N TYR A 120 0.42 -0.32 -0.31
CA TYR A 120 -0.64 0.10 -1.24
C TYR A 120 -0.33 -0.40 -2.65
N LEU A 121 -1.32 -1.00 -3.30
CA LEU A 121 -1.20 -1.60 -4.63
C LEU A 121 -2.12 -0.88 -5.62
N LYS A 122 -1.62 -0.66 -6.83
CA LYS A 122 -2.27 0.16 -7.85
C LYS A 122 -3.65 -0.38 -8.23
N GLY A 123 -3.73 -1.65 -8.61
CA GLY A 123 -4.99 -2.26 -9.02
C GLY A 123 -5.00 -3.77 -8.89
N GLN A 124 -5.98 -4.39 -9.56
CA GLN A 124 -6.23 -5.84 -9.51
C GLN A 124 -5.03 -6.69 -9.98
N LYS A 125 -4.22 -6.18 -10.90
CA LYS A 125 -3.06 -6.91 -11.44
C LYS A 125 -1.99 -7.11 -10.36
N GLU A 126 -1.59 -6.04 -9.69
CA GLU A 126 -0.62 -6.08 -8.60
C GLU A 126 -1.15 -6.92 -7.44
N LEU A 127 -2.45 -6.76 -7.13
CA LEU A 127 -3.12 -7.57 -6.13
C LEU A 127 -3.06 -9.08 -6.44
N SER A 128 -3.25 -9.48 -7.69
CA SER A 128 -3.25 -10.91 -8.06
C SER A 128 -1.86 -11.53 -7.88
N MET A 129 -0.80 -10.82 -8.26
CA MET A 129 0.58 -11.25 -7.99
C MET A 129 0.87 -11.33 -6.49
N PHE A 130 0.32 -10.38 -5.75
CA PHE A 130 0.40 -10.34 -4.31
C PHE A 130 -0.21 -11.60 -3.66
N TYR A 131 -1.43 -11.98 -4.06
CA TYR A 131 -2.09 -13.20 -3.60
C TYR A 131 -1.31 -14.46 -3.93
N LEU A 132 -0.77 -14.56 -5.16
CA LEU A 132 0.01 -15.71 -5.59
C LEU A 132 1.27 -15.93 -4.74
N LYS A 133 1.84 -14.88 -4.15
CA LYS A 133 3.04 -15.00 -3.31
C LYS A 133 2.73 -15.37 -1.86
N PHE A 134 1.72 -14.74 -1.27
CA PHE A 134 1.54 -14.76 0.19
C PHE A 134 0.29 -15.50 0.67
N ASN A 135 -0.55 -15.99 -0.25
CA ASN A 135 -1.78 -16.75 0.05
C ASN A 135 -1.86 -18.10 -0.68
N SER A 136 -0.76 -18.54 -1.31
CA SER A 136 -0.60 -19.89 -1.89
C SER A 136 -0.08 -20.89 -0.87
#